data_AF-A0A969VXR0-F1
#
_entry.id   AF-A0A969VXR0-F1
#
_cell.length_a   1.000
_cell.length_b   1.000
_cell.length_c   1.000
_cell.angle_alpha   90.00
_cell.angle_beta   90.00
_cell.angle_gamma   90.00
#
_symmetry.space_group_name_H-M   'P 1'
#
loop_
_entity.id
_entity.type
_entity.pdbx_description
1 polymer ?
#
loop_
_entity_poly.entity_id
_entity_poly.type
_entity_poly.pdbx_seq_one_letter_code
_entity_poly.pdbx_strand_id
1 'polypeptide(L)'
;MSQSTAADRTARPSGATGVIVLADGTIVWGRGFGAESAGVGELCFNTAMTGYQEVLTDPSYAGQIITFTFPHIGNVGTNAEDVEADRAHAIGCIVREDVTAPSSFRSIGRFDDWMAANGLIGISGVDTRALTRRIRETGAPNGVIAHNAAGRVRHRRAAGH
;
A
#
# COMPACT_ATOMS: atom_id res chain seq x y z
N MET A 1 9.75 -21.80 -33.89
CA MET A 1 8.57 -20.99 -33.51
C MET A 1 7.97 -21.59 -32.26
N SER A 2 8.16 -20.96 -31.10
CA SER A 2 7.45 -21.36 -29.88
C SER A 2 7.13 -20.09 -29.10
N GLN A 3 5.93 -19.58 -29.34
CA GLN A 3 5.36 -18.49 -28.55
C GLN A 3 4.80 -19.11 -27.27
N SER A 4 5.52 -18.96 -26.15
CA SER A 4 4.95 -19.18 -24.82
C SER A 4 4.18 -17.93 -24.43
N THR A 5 2.86 -18.03 -24.41
CA THR A 5 1.89 -16.95 -24.24
C THR A 5 1.89 -16.38 -22.81
N ALA A 6 1.99 -15.06 -22.69
CA ALA A 6 2.00 -14.26 -21.45
C ALA A 6 0.64 -14.20 -20.71
N ALA A 7 -0.13 -15.29 -20.69
CA ALA A 7 -1.57 -15.26 -20.46
C ALA A 7 -2.07 -15.46 -19.01
N ASP A 8 -1.23 -15.54 -17.97
CA ASP A 8 -1.73 -15.92 -16.62
C ASP A 8 -1.11 -15.16 -15.43
N ARG A 9 -0.66 -13.91 -15.64
CA ARG A 9 -0.25 -13.00 -14.54
C ARG A 9 -1.31 -11.92 -14.22
N THR A 10 -2.38 -11.87 -15.00
CA THR A 10 -3.49 -10.91 -14.86
C THR A 10 -4.65 -11.47 -14.05
N ALA A 11 -4.77 -12.80 -13.93
CA ALA A 11 -5.82 -13.43 -13.16
C ALA A 11 -5.64 -13.12 -11.67
N ARG A 12 -6.68 -12.57 -11.05
CA ARG A 12 -6.70 -12.26 -9.61
C ARG A 12 -6.62 -13.57 -8.81
N PRO A 13 -5.60 -13.76 -7.95
CA PRO A 13 -5.54 -14.92 -7.07
C PRO A 13 -6.73 -14.97 -6.11
N SER A 14 -7.14 -16.18 -5.74
CA SER A 14 -8.17 -16.37 -4.71
C SER A 14 -7.75 -15.70 -3.40
N GLY A 15 -8.65 -14.91 -2.80
CA GLY A 15 -8.40 -14.19 -1.53
C GLY A 15 -7.62 -12.88 -1.65
N ALA A 16 -7.13 -12.49 -2.82
CA ALA A 16 -6.45 -11.19 -2.98
C ALA A 16 -7.47 -10.04 -2.92
N THR A 17 -7.40 -9.12 -1.97
CA THR A 17 -8.33 -7.96 -1.86
C THR A 17 -7.68 -6.63 -2.25
N GLY A 18 -6.37 -6.63 -2.50
CA GLY A 18 -5.59 -5.47 -2.93
C GLY A 18 -4.83 -5.72 -4.23
N VAL A 19 -4.63 -4.66 -5.01
CA VAL A 19 -3.84 -4.71 -6.24
C VAL A 19 -3.02 -3.45 -6.45
N ILE A 20 -1.83 -3.63 -7.01
CA ILE A 20 -0.97 -2.56 -7.54
C ILE A 20 -0.82 -2.81 -9.04
N VAL A 21 -1.11 -1.79 -9.86
CA VAL A 21 -0.90 -1.83 -11.31
C VAL A 21 0.11 -0.76 -11.67
N LEU A 22 1.28 -1.15 -12.16
CA LEU A 22 2.34 -0.24 -12.58
C LEU A 22 2.12 0.24 -14.02
N ALA A 23 2.70 1.38 -14.37
CA ALA A 23 2.59 1.99 -15.70
C ALA A 23 3.04 1.06 -16.85
N ASP A 24 3.95 0.13 -16.59
CA ASP A 24 4.41 -0.88 -17.57
C ASP A 24 3.49 -2.11 -17.69
N GLY A 25 2.33 -2.09 -17.02
CA GLY A 25 1.36 -3.18 -17.02
C GLY A 25 1.66 -4.29 -16.02
N THR A 26 2.69 -4.18 -15.19
CA THR A 26 2.91 -5.13 -14.09
C THR A 26 1.76 -5.06 -13.10
N ILE A 27 1.17 -6.20 -12.81
CA ILE A 27 0.14 -6.37 -11.78
C ILE A 27 0.76 -7.11 -10.59
N VAL A 28 0.59 -6.54 -9.39
CA VAL A 28 1.01 -7.14 -8.13
C VAL A 28 -0.21 -7.26 -7.23
N TRP A 29 -0.56 -8.49 -6.88
CA TRP A 29 -1.70 -8.80 -6.02
C TRP A 29 -1.25 -8.93 -4.57
N GLY A 30 -2.15 -8.54 -3.66
CA GLY A 30 -1.95 -8.70 -2.23
C GLY A 30 -3.28 -8.71 -1.47
N ARG A 31 -3.19 -8.57 -0.15
CA ARG A 31 -4.34 -8.40 0.73
C ARG A 31 -4.47 -6.93 1.08
N GLY A 32 -5.60 -6.33 0.75
CA GLY A 32 -5.85 -4.93 1.06
C GLY A 32 -6.25 -4.74 2.52
N PHE A 33 -5.89 -3.59 3.08
CA PHE A 33 -6.26 -3.11 4.40
C PHE A 33 -6.35 -1.57 4.39
N GLY A 34 -6.80 -0.97 5.50
CA GLY A 34 -7.09 0.47 5.53
C GLY A 34 -8.33 0.81 4.70
N ALA A 35 -8.33 1.95 4.03
CA ALA A 35 -9.48 2.44 3.27
C ALA A 35 -9.79 1.57 2.04
N GLU A 36 -11.07 1.29 1.80
CA GLU A 36 -11.55 0.67 0.56
C GLU A 36 -11.69 1.74 -0.53
N SER A 37 -10.62 1.99 -1.26
CA SER A 37 -10.59 2.98 -2.33
C SER A 37 -9.53 2.62 -3.39
N ALA A 38 -9.36 3.52 -4.35
CA ALA A 38 -8.29 3.44 -5.34
C ALA A 38 -7.60 4.81 -5.45
N GLY A 39 -6.30 4.79 -5.64
CA GLY A 39 -5.46 5.98 -5.78
C GLY A 39 -4.40 5.78 -6.85
N VAL A 40 -3.95 6.89 -7.44
CA VAL A 40 -2.89 6.92 -8.46
C VAL A 40 -1.72 7.70 -7.89
N GLY A 41 -0.52 7.13 -7.93
CA GLY A 41 0.67 7.77 -7.39
C GLY A 41 1.98 7.15 -7.85
N GLU A 42 3.06 7.80 -7.47
CA GLU A 42 4.42 7.32 -7.70
C GLU A 42 4.82 6.31 -6.62
N LEU A 43 5.36 5.16 -7.03
CA LEU A 43 5.87 4.17 -6.08
C LEU A 43 7.27 4.54 -5.61
N CYS A 44 7.39 4.83 -4.33
CA CYS A 44 8.66 5.03 -3.65
C CYS A 44 8.92 3.91 -2.65
N PHE A 45 10.17 3.74 -2.22
CA PHE A 45 10.51 2.83 -1.13
C PHE A 45 11.07 3.61 0.06
N ASN A 46 10.77 3.15 1.26
CA ASN A 46 11.30 3.70 2.49
C ASN A 46 11.90 2.57 3.34
N THR A 47 13.09 2.83 3.91
CA THR A 47 13.87 1.86 4.69
C THR A 47 13.74 2.03 6.20
N ALA A 48 12.87 2.94 6.66
CA ALA A 48 12.60 3.14 8.07
C ALA A 48 12.02 1.85 8.68
N MET A 49 12.56 1.48 9.84
CA MET A 49 12.11 0.31 10.60
C MET A 49 10.98 0.66 11.59
N THR A 50 10.81 1.95 11.89
CA THR A 50 9.81 2.55 12.79
C THR A 50 9.33 3.88 12.21
N GLY A 51 8.32 4.53 12.80
CA GLY A 51 7.90 5.86 12.35
C GLY A 51 7.05 5.86 11.08
N TYR A 52 6.34 4.77 10.80
CA TYR A 52 5.48 4.67 9.61
C TYR A 52 4.36 5.72 9.59
N GLN A 53 3.84 6.14 10.75
CA GLN A 53 2.86 7.22 10.80
C GLN A 53 3.48 8.54 10.35
N GLU A 54 4.66 8.89 10.86
CA GLU A 54 5.41 10.09 10.48
C GLU A 54 5.70 10.12 8.98
N VAL A 55 6.10 8.97 8.41
CA VAL A 55 6.30 8.84 6.95
C VAL A 55 5.00 9.04 6.16
N LEU A 56 3.86 8.55 6.67
CA LEU A 56 2.57 8.65 5.97
C LEU A 56 1.91 10.03 6.10
N THR A 57 2.26 10.78 7.14
CA THR A 57 1.79 12.16 7.39
C THR A 57 2.77 13.23 6.91
N ASP A 58 3.98 12.90 6.49
CA ASP A 58 4.94 13.88 5.96
C ASP A 58 4.47 14.40 4.58
N PRO A 59 4.29 15.73 4.41
CA PRO A 59 3.88 16.36 3.15
C PRO A 59 4.78 16.02 1.94
N SER A 60 6.04 15.65 2.18
CA SER A 60 7.01 15.25 1.15
C SER A 60 6.58 14.00 0.38
N TYR A 61 5.67 13.20 0.95
CA TYR A 61 5.12 11.99 0.33
C TYR A 61 3.75 12.22 -0.34
N ALA A 62 3.34 13.48 -0.51
CA ALA A 62 2.11 13.81 -1.22
C ALA A 62 2.08 13.17 -2.62
N GLY A 63 1.02 12.40 -2.89
CA GLY A 63 0.86 11.72 -4.18
C GLY A 63 1.72 10.45 -4.36
N GLN A 64 2.36 9.96 -3.30
CA GLN A 64 3.20 8.76 -3.36
C GLN A 64 2.54 7.55 -2.70
N ILE A 65 2.96 6.37 -3.16
CA ILE A 65 2.61 5.05 -2.61
C ILE A 65 3.89 4.48 -1.99
N ILE A 66 3.89 4.30 -0.67
CA ILE A 66 5.12 3.99 0.08
C ILE A 66 5.31 2.49 0.25
N THR A 67 6.37 1.96 -0.34
CA THR A 67 6.80 0.56 -0.14
C THR A 67 7.75 0.48 1.04
N PHE A 68 7.28 -0.06 2.17
CA PHE A 68 8.13 -0.30 3.33
C PHE A 68 8.97 -1.56 3.13
N THR A 69 10.29 -1.46 3.32
CA THR A 69 11.18 -2.61 3.18
C THR A 69 11.21 -3.51 4.40
N PHE A 70 10.77 -3.00 5.56
CA PHE A 70 10.73 -3.77 6.80
C PHE A 70 9.46 -4.63 6.86
N PRO A 71 9.55 -5.93 7.20
CA PRO A 71 8.42 -6.86 7.08
C PRO A 71 7.30 -6.58 8.07
N HIS A 72 7.61 -6.11 9.29
CA HIS A 72 6.63 -5.89 10.34
C HIS A 72 6.32 -4.41 10.52
N ILE A 73 5.13 -3.99 10.07
CA ILE A 73 4.57 -2.67 10.35
C ILE A 73 3.43 -2.85 11.37
N GLY A 74 3.39 -2.04 12.42
CA GLY A 74 2.35 -2.09 13.46
C GLY A 74 2.78 -2.62 14.84
N ASN A 75 4.06 -3.01 15.03
CA ASN A 75 4.55 -3.51 16.34
C ASN A 75 4.70 -2.41 17.40
N VAL A 76 4.96 -1.17 16.99
CA VAL A 76 4.83 0.01 17.83
C VAL A 76 3.45 0.59 17.53
N GLY A 77 2.48 0.41 18.43
CA GLY A 77 1.11 0.86 18.18
C GLY A 77 1.05 2.33 17.75
N THR A 78 -0.10 2.75 17.23
CA THR A 78 -0.34 4.18 16.95
C THR A 78 -0.23 4.93 18.28
N ASN A 79 0.81 5.75 18.45
CA ASN A 79 0.97 6.56 19.65
C ASN A 79 -0.09 7.67 19.57
N ALA A 80 -1.04 7.67 20.48
CA ALA A 80 -2.06 8.73 20.59
C ALA A 80 -1.49 10.01 21.24
N GLU A 81 -0.23 10.35 20.97
CA GLU A 81 0.45 11.50 21.61
C GLU A 81 0.46 12.77 20.76
N ASP A 82 -0.11 12.79 19.55
CA ASP A 82 -0.38 14.06 18.86
C ASP A 82 -1.77 14.05 18.22
N VAL A 83 -2.72 14.71 18.91
CA VAL A 83 -4.04 15.12 18.39
C VAL A 83 -3.89 16.35 17.48
N GLU A 84 -2.77 16.42 16.75
CA GLU A 84 -2.42 17.35 15.69
C GLU A 84 -1.96 16.53 14.47
N ALA A 85 -2.54 15.34 14.26
CA ALA A 85 -2.20 14.49 13.13
C ALA A 85 -2.61 15.20 11.82
N ASP A 86 -1.64 15.90 11.23
CA ASP A 86 -1.66 16.37 9.87
C ASP A 86 -2.25 15.27 8.98
N ARG A 87 -3.25 15.64 8.18
CA ARG A 87 -3.91 14.72 7.25
C ARG A 87 -2.86 13.87 6.55
N ALA A 88 -3.05 12.55 6.52
CA ALA A 88 -2.14 11.70 5.78
C ALA A 88 -1.96 12.22 4.34
N HIS A 89 -0.71 12.44 3.95
CA HIS A 89 -0.37 13.06 2.67
C HIS A 89 -0.07 12.00 1.60
N ALA A 90 0.47 10.85 2.03
CA ALA A 90 0.64 9.70 1.16
C ALA A 90 -0.71 9.16 0.67
N ILE A 91 -0.71 8.45 -0.45
CA ILE A 91 -1.90 7.75 -0.96
C ILE A 91 -2.13 6.44 -0.19
N GLY A 92 -1.04 5.82 0.24
CA GLY A 92 -1.10 4.49 0.82
C GLY A 92 0.27 3.86 1.00
N CYS A 93 0.26 2.61 1.45
CA CYS A 93 1.49 1.85 1.69
C CYS A 93 1.40 0.39 1.23
N ILE A 94 2.59 -0.17 0.99
CA ILE A 94 2.80 -1.56 0.60
C ILE A 94 3.74 -2.20 1.62
N VAL A 95 3.33 -3.33 2.16
CA VAL A 95 4.06 -4.09 3.19
C VAL A 95 4.19 -5.55 2.81
N ARG A 96 5.19 -6.23 3.38
CA ARG A 96 5.44 -7.65 3.12
C ARG A 96 4.53 -8.55 3.93
N GLU A 97 4.56 -8.43 5.25
CA GLU A 97 3.73 -9.26 6.12
C GLU A 97 2.36 -8.61 6.31
N ASP A 98 1.39 -9.43 6.68
CA ASP A 98 0.09 -8.91 7.09
C ASP A 98 0.24 -8.05 8.35
N VAL A 99 -0.61 -7.01 8.43
CA VAL A 99 -0.76 -6.22 9.65
C VAL A 99 -1.39 -7.14 10.69
N THR A 100 -0.53 -7.78 11.49
CA THR A 100 -0.96 -8.65 12.58
C THR A 100 -1.46 -7.81 13.75
N ALA A 101 -2.29 -8.41 14.61
CA ALA A 101 -2.69 -7.75 15.85
C ALA A 101 -1.44 -7.33 16.64
N PRO A 102 -1.45 -6.15 17.29
CA PRO A 102 -0.26 -5.63 17.95
C PRO A 102 0.23 -6.62 19.00
N SER A 103 1.51 -6.98 18.93
CA SER A 103 2.16 -7.86 19.91
C SER A 103 2.57 -7.12 21.20
N SER A 104 2.13 -5.87 21.36
CA SER A 104 2.54 -4.98 22.45
C SER A 104 1.32 -4.43 23.18
N PHE A 105 1.27 -4.65 24.49
CA PHE A 105 0.27 -4.16 25.45
C PHE A 105 0.16 -2.62 25.52
N ARG A 106 0.94 -1.88 24.71
CA ARG A 106 0.96 -0.42 24.59
C ARG A 106 0.29 0.15 23.34
N SER A 107 -0.28 -0.69 22.46
CA SER A 107 -0.97 -0.20 21.25
C SER A 107 -2.38 0.30 21.59
N ILE A 108 -2.60 1.60 21.43
CA ILE A 108 -3.88 2.27 21.72
C ILE A 108 -4.89 2.11 20.55
N GLY A 109 -4.43 1.69 19.37
CA GLY A 109 -5.27 1.38 18.20
C GLY A 109 -4.56 0.51 17.16
N ARG A 110 -5.33 -0.21 16.34
CA ARG A 110 -4.79 -1.02 15.25
C ARG A 110 -4.40 -0.11 14.07
N PHE A 111 -3.29 -0.44 13.39
CA PHE A 111 -2.74 0.37 12.30
C PHE A 111 -3.67 0.42 11.06
N ASP A 112 -4.38 -0.67 10.77
CA ASP A 112 -5.40 -0.75 9.72
C ASP A 112 -6.57 0.21 9.98
N ASP A 113 -7.05 0.29 11.23
CA ASP A 113 -8.12 1.22 11.62
C ASP A 113 -7.67 2.68 11.44
N TRP A 114 -6.44 3.01 11.87
CA TRP A 114 -5.88 4.34 11.68
C TRP A 114 -5.73 4.71 10.20
N MET A 115 -5.28 3.78 9.36
CA MET A 115 -5.20 4.01 7.92
C MET A 115 -6.59 4.22 7.29
N ALA A 116 -7.59 3.43 7.69
CA ALA A 116 -8.96 3.58 7.21
C ALA A 116 -9.54 4.95 7.61
N ALA A 117 -9.34 5.38 8.85
CA ALA A 117 -9.78 6.69 9.33
C ALA A 117 -9.13 7.87 8.58
N ASN A 118 -7.91 7.69 8.07
CA ASN A 118 -7.16 8.69 7.30
C ASN A 118 -7.31 8.55 5.78
N GLY A 119 -8.13 7.62 5.29
CA GLY A 119 -8.33 7.41 3.85
C GLY A 119 -7.14 6.75 3.12
N LEU A 120 -6.19 6.20 3.85
CA LEU A 120 -4.99 5.56 3.31
C LEU A 120 -5.26 4.13 2.85
N ILE A 121 -4.72 3.77 1.69
CA ILE A 121 -4.85 2.42 1.13
C ILE A 121 -3.64 1.56 1.51
N GLY A 122 -3.85 0.41 2.13
CA GLY A 122 -2.80 -0.55 2.46
C GLY A 122 -2.86 -1.81 1.60
N ILE A 123 -1.71 -2.35 1.19
CA ILE A 123 -1.61 -3.69 0.59
C ILE A 123 -0.49 -4.49 1.26
N SER A 124 -0.83 -5.64 1.82
CA SER A 124 0.09 -6.61 2.45
C SER A 124 0.27 -7.86 1.60
N GLY A 125 1.24 -8.70 1.98
CA GLY A 125 1.53 -9.95 1.28
C GLY A 125 2.31 -9.75 -0.02
N VAL A 126 2.93 -8.59 -0.21
CA VAL A 126 3.69 -8.25 -1.41
C VAL A 126 5.17 -8.52 -1.20
N ASP A 127 5.86 -9.05 -2.22
CA ASP A 127 7.32 -9.15 -2.17
C ASP A 127 7.98 -7.76 -2.33
N THR A 128 8.01 -7.00 -1.24
CA THR A 128 8.56 -5.64 -1.23
C THR A 128 10.04 -5.61 -1.60
N ARG A 129 10.79 -6.71 -1.43
CA ARG A 129 12.20 -6.79 -1.88
C ARG A 129 12.29 -6.73 -3.40
N ALA A 130 11.46 -7.51 -4.10
CA ALA A 130 11.40 -7.49 -5.55
C ALA A 130 10.96 -6.11 -6.08
N LEU A 131 9.99 -5.49 -5.39
CA LEU A 131 9.49 -4.16 -5.75
C LEU A 131 10.56 -3.07 -5.53
N THR A 132 11.27 -3.08 -4.41
CA THR A 132 12.38 -2.15 -4.13
C THR A 132 13.52 -2.33 -5.13
N ARG A 133 13.89 -3.57 -5.46
CA ARG A 133 14.92 -3.81 -6.48
C ARG A 133 14.52 -3.21 -7.82
N ARG A 134 13.26 -3.40 -8.23
CA ARG A 134 12.72 -2.81 -9.46
C ARG A 134 12.80 -1.28 -9.44
N ILE A 135 12.36 -0.65 -8.35
CA ILE A 135 12.41 0.82 -8.22
C ILE A 135 13.85 1.32 -8.34
N ARG A 136 14.82 0.61 -7.76
CA ARG A 136 16.25 0.96 -7.88
C ARG A 136 16.80 0.80 -9.29
N GLU A 137 16.35 -0.22 -10.03
CA GLU A 137 16.85 -0.53 -11.38
C GLU A 137 16.20 0.35 -12.46
N THR A 138 14.92 0.71 -12.29
CA THR A 138 14.10 1.32 -13.35
C THR A 138 13.57 2.71 -13.00
N GLY A 139 13.86 3.21 -11.81
CA GLY A 139 13.25 4.43 -11.26
C GLY A 139 11.89 4.16 -10.61
N ALA A 140 11.34 5.17 -9.95
CA ALA A 140 10.04 5.11 -9.29
C ALA A 140 8.92 5.10 -10.33
N PRO A 141 8.17 3.99 -10.50
CA PRO A 141 7.10 3.93 -11.48
C PRO A 141 5.82 4.56 -10.93
N ASN A 142 5.08 5.24 -11.80
CA ASN A 142 3.69 5.56 -11.49
C ASN A 142 2.84 4.28 -11.50
N GLY A 143 1.85 4.23 -10.62
CA GLY A 143 0.94 3.10 -10.51
C GLY A 143 -0.38 3.44 -9.85
N VAL A 144 -1.30 2.48 -9.95
CA VAL A 144 -2.59 2.50 -9.25
C VAL A 144 -2.50 1.54 -8.08
N ILE A 145 -2.88 2.00 -6.90
CA ILE A 145 -3.13 1.17 -5.72
C ILE A 145 -4.64 1.08 -5.51
N ALA A 146 -5.17 -0.11 -5.26
CA ALA A 146 -6.59 -0.28 -4.98
C ALA A 146 -6.83 -1.38 -3.95
N HIS A 147 -7.78 -1.12 -3.05
CA HIS A 147 -8.28 -2.06 -2.05
C HIS A 147 -9.80 -2.16 -2.17
N ASN A 148 -10.30 -3.39 -2.24
CA ASN A 148 -11.72 -3.68 -2.14
C ASN A 148 -11.93 -4.98 -1.35
N ALA A 149 -12.57 -4.90 -0.19
CA ALA A 149 -12.79 -6.07 0.68
C ALA A 149 -13.71 -7.10 0.01
N ALA A 150 -14.66 -6.65 -0.82
CA ALA A 150 -15.50 -7.51 -1.65
C ALA A 150 -14.82 -7.98 -2.96
N GLY A 151 -13.56 -7.59 -3.20
CA GLY A 151 -12.80 -7.97 -4.39
C GLY A 151 -13.20 -7.31 -5.71
N ARG A 152 -14.07 -6.31 -5.69
CA ARG A 152 -14.55 -5.64 -6.90
C ARG A 152 -13.78 -4.35 -7.14
N VAL A 153 -12.70 -4.40 -7.93
CA VAL A 153 -12.02 -3.18 -8.39
C VAL A 153 -12.94 -2.45 -9.37
N ARG A 154 -13.64 -1.40 -8.91
CA ARG A 154 -14.49 -0.57 -9.77
C ARG A 154 -13.67 0.58 -10.34
N HIS A 155 -13.53 0.61 -11.67
CA HIS A 155 -13.00 1.77 -12.37
C HIS A 155 -14.04 2.90 -12.27
N ARG A 156 -13.85 3.87 -11.39
CA ARG A 156 -14.70 5.06 -11.37
C ARG A 156 -14.23 5.99 -12.49
N ARG A 157 -14.95 6.01 -13.61
CA ARG A 157 -14.79 7.09 -14.60
C ARG A 157 -15.12 8.40 -13.89
N ALA A 158 -14.21 9.38 -13.98
CA ALA A 158 -14.49 10.73 -13.54
C ALA A 158 -15.71 11.25 -14.31
N ALA A 159 -16.79 11.54 -13.58
CA ALA A 159 -17.87 12.35 -14.12
C ALA A 159 -17.39 13.79 -14.10
N GLY A 160 -17.14 14.34 -15.30
CA GLY A 160 -16.86 15.75 -15.46
C GLY A 160 -18.05 16.59 -14.97
N HIS A 161 -17.72 17.68 -14.27
CA HIS A 161 -18.52 18.90 -14.26
C HIS A 161 -17.79 19.92 -15.12
#